data_AF-A0A5C6PM23-F1
#
_entry.id   AF-A0A5C6PM23-F1
#
_cell.length_a   1.000
_cell.length_b   1.000
_cell.length_c   1.000
_cell.angle_alpha   90.00
_cell.angle_beta   90.00
_cell.angle_gamma   90.00
#
_symmetry.space_group_name_H-M   'P 1'
#
loop_
_entity.id
_entity.type
_entity.pdbx_description
1 polymer ?
#
loop_
_entity_poly.entity_id
_entity_poly.type
_entity_poly.pdbx_seq_one_letter_code
_entity_poly.pdbx_strand_id
1 'polypeptide(L)'
;MEEVREVVSTESIKPRECITDYDKYATLVSGEAEEDVKNFLSRPYTFQEILANIVHYQNLAEQIQYTSAEVVQYGMFEVQSHKLVNALVERTKDLQQKLTARILQDHQDINKKLCDEFENISRKMIIPSDMQELMELKEFINEVETTEMPVFHQRLLDSNKQLRFLMDSVSLSPSHLQLNAQTNQLFESLPPIFEKHKHIMNTTIEQYQSGMKGASPP
;
A
#
# COMPACT_ATOMS: atom_id res chain seq x y z
N MET A 1 22.48 61.96 9.67
CA MET A 1 21.74 61.30 8.57
C MET A 1 22.63 60.28 7.86
N GLU A 2 23.89 60.60 7.55
CA GLU A 2 24.87 59.66 6.97
C GLU A 2 25.12 58.43 7.87
N GLU A 3 25.46 58.64 9.16
CA GLU A 3 25.74 57.57 10.12
C GLU A 3 24.56 56.59 10.30
N VAL A 4 23.33 57.10 10.33
CA VAL A 4 22.13 56.27 10.44
C VAL A 4 21.97 55.38 9.19
N ARG A 5 22.26 55.91 7.99
CA ARG A 5 22.20 55.11 6.75
C ARG A 5 23.28 54.04 6.71
N GLU A 6 24.48 54.36 7.21
CA GLU A 6 25.60 53.42 7.25
C GLU A 6 25.32 52.24 8.20
N VAL A 7 24.79 52.51 9.40
CA VAL A 7 24.39 51.47 10.36
C VAL A 7 23.28 50.59 9.78
N VAL A 8 22.22 51.20 9.22
CA VAL A 8 21.12 50.45 8.58
C VAL A 8 21.64 49.56 7.45
N SER A 9 22.52 50.09 6.58
CA SER A 9 23.08 49.32 5.47
C SER A 9 23.89 48.13 5.98
N THR A 10 24.76 48.35 6.96
CA THR A 10 25.65 47.33 7.51
C THR A 10 24.87 46.23 8.22
N GLU A 11 23.89 46.61 9.05
CA GLU A 11 23.08 45.64 9.80
C GLU A 11 22.07 44.89 8.91
N SER A 12 21.73 45.42 7.73
CA SER A 12 20.81 44.75 6.78
C SER A 12 21.41 43.55 6.04
N ILE A 13 22.73 43.35 6.10
CA ILE A 13 23.41 42.26 5.37
C ILE A 13 23.00 40.89 5.93
N LYS A 14 23.11 40.68 7.24
CA LYS A 14 22.80 39.38 7.88
C LYS A 14 21.34 38.93 7.70
N PRO A 15 20.31 39.81 7.85
CA PRO A 15 18.94 39.47 7.49
C PRO A 15 18.76 39.00 6.05
N ARG A 16 19.55 39.48 5.09
CA ARG A 16 19.49 39.03 3.70
C ARG A 16 20.16 37.67 3.50
N GLU A 17 21.25 37.43 4.22
CA GLU A 17 21.99 36.17 4.16
C GLU A 17 21.24 35.01 4.82
N CYS A 18 20.38 35.26 5.82
CA CYS A 18 19.64 34.19 6.52
C CYS A 18 18.73 33.34 5.60
N ILE A 19 18.45 33.79 4.37
CA ILE A 19 17.73 32.98 3.38
C ILE A 19 18.52 31.72 2.99
N THR A 20 19.86 31.77 3.02
CA THR A 20 20.71 30.64 2.63
C THR A 20 20.62 29.46 3.60
N ASP A 21 20.15 29.72 4.83
CA ASP A 21 19.88 28.66 5.82
C ASP A 21 18.80 27.67 5.33
N TYR A 22 18.00 28.07 4.34
CA TYR A 22 16.94 27.28 3.73
C TYR A 22 17.32 26.68 2.37
N ASP A 23 18.54 26.91 1.86
CA ASP A 23 18.99 26.36 0.57
C ASP A 23 18.99 24.83 0.56
N LYS A 24 19.17 24.20 1.73
CA LYS A 24 19.02 22.75 1.91
C LYS A 24 17.62 22.21 1.60
N TYR A 25 16.61 23.09 1.51
CA TYR A 25 15.23 22.75 1.16
C TYR A 25 14.86 23.23 -0.25
N ALA A 26 15.86 23.56 -1.09
CA ALA A 26 15.63 24.10 -2.44
C ALA A 26 14.69 23.25 -3.29
N THR A 27 14.74 21.92 -3.18
CA THR A 27 13.86 20.99 -3.93
C THR A 27 12.39 21.13 -3.54
N LEU A 28 12.09 21.43 -2.27
CA LEU A 28 10.72 21.72 -1.80
C LEU A 28 10.24 23.09 -2.28
N VAL A 29 11.15 24.06 -2.41
CA VAL A 29 10.82 25.41 -2.88
C VAL A 29 10.58 25.42 -4.39
N SER A 30 11.46 24.75 -5.15
CA SER A 30 11.40 24.69 -6.62
C SER A 30 10.23 23.85 -7.14
N GLY A 31 9.68 22.96 -6.32
CA GLY A 31 8.66 22.00 -6.74
C GLY A 31 9.24 20.70 -7.33
N GLU A 32 10.56 20.53 -7.27
CA GLU A 32 11.26 19.35 -7.78
C GLU A 32 10.89 18.10 -6.98
N ALA A 33 10.74 18.22 -5.65
CA ALA A 33 10.34 17.11 -4.80
C ALA A 33 8.96 16.53 -5.17
N GLU A 34 8.01 17.38 -5.59
CA GLU A 34 6.71 16.97 -6.09
C GLU A 34 6.83 16.17 -7.40
N GLU A 35 7.71 16.60 -8.31
CA GLU A 35 7.94 15.89 -9.57
C GLU A 35 8.66 14.55 -9.34
N ASP A 36 9.60 14.50 -8.39
CA ASP A 36 10.29 13.27 -7.98
C ASP A 36 9.30 12.23 -7.43
N VAL A 37 8.40 12.65 -6.52
CA VAL A 37 7.35 11.76 -6.00
C VAL A 37 6.42 11.29 -7.12
N LYS A 38 6.03 12.20 -8.01
CA LYS A 38 5.18 11.85 -9.17
C LYS A 38 5.85 10.84 -10.09
N ASN A 39 7.13 11.04 -10.42
CA ASN A 39 7.92 10.13 -11.24
C ASN A 39 8.09 8.77 -10.56
N PHE A 40 8.41 8.76 -9.27
CA PHE A 40 8.49 7.54 -8.46
C PHE A 40 7.17 6.74 -8.51
N LEU A 41 6.03 7.40 -8.33
CA LEU A 41 4.72 6.76 -8.33
C LEU A 41 4.22 6.31 -9.72
N SER A 42 4.87 6.77 -10.79
CA SER A 42 4.54 6.42 -12.18
C SER A 42 5.16 5.10 -12.66
N ARG A 43 6.18 4.61 -11.95
CA ARG A 43 6.86 3.35 -12.26
C ARG A 43 6.45 2.23 -11.29
N PRO A 44 6.74 0.96 -11.60
CA PRO A 44 6.74 -0.09 -10.61
C PRO A 44 7.72 0.23 -9.46
N TYR A 45 7.29 0.01 -8.23
CA TYR A 45 8.09 0.13 -7.02
C TYR A 45 7.82 -1.04 -6.08
N THR A 46 8.79 -1.33 -5.22
CA THR A 46 8.64 -2.27 -4.12
C THR A 46 8.01 -1.60 -2.91
N PHE A 47 7.43 -2.41 -2.03
CA PHE A 47 6.90 -1.92 -0.76
C PHE A 47 7.99 -1.21 0.07
N GLN A 48 9.21 -1.74 0.07
CA GLN A 48 10.34 -1.16 0.79
C GLN A 48 10.75 0.21 0.26
N GLU A 49 10.74 0.42 -1.06
CA GLU A 49 11.07 1.72 -1.66
C GLU A 49 10.07 2.80 -1.25
N ILE A 50 8.76 2.51 -1.29
CA ILE A 50 7.75 3.51 -0.94
C ILE A 50 7.77 3.82 0.56
N LEU A 51 8.02 2.82 1.41
CA LEU A 51 8.23 3.03 2.85
C LEU A 51 9.43 3.93 3.13
N ALA A 52 10.55 3.72 2.44
CA ALA A 52 11.73 4.56 2.60
C ALA A 52 11.44 6.03 2.24
N ASN A 53 10.64 6.26 1.19
CA ASN A 53 10.22 7.61 0.82
C ASN A 53 9.29 8.24 1.86
N ILE A 54 8.32 7.49 2.41
CA ILE A 54 7.44 7.99 3.47
C ILE A 54 8.24 8.40 4.70
N VAL A 55 9.16 7.53 5.15
CA VAL A 55 10.02 7.80 6.31
C VAL A 55 10.93 8.99 6.04
N HIS A 56 11.46 9.12 4.82
CA HIS A 56 12.27 10.28 4.43
C HIS A 56 11.50 11.60 4.60
N TYR A 57 10.30 11.71 4.04
CA TYR A 57 9.50 12.94 4.15
C TYR A 57 8.98 13.18 5.58
N GLN A 58 8.68 12.12 6.34
CA GLN A 58 8.34 12.25 7.75
C GLN A 58 9.49 12.88 8.55
N ASN A 59 10.69 12.33 8.42
CA ASN A 59 11.89 12.85 9.09
C ASN A 59 12.23 14.29 8.63
N LEU A 60 12.04 14.58 7.34
CA LEU A 60 12.28 15.93 6.80
C LEU A 60 11.30 16.95 7.38
N ALA A 61 10.02 16.59 7.54
CA ALA A 61 9.01 17.47 8.14
C ALA A 61 9.35 17.78 9.60
N GLU A 62 9.74 16.75 10.38
CA GLU A 62 10.20 16.92 11.76
C GLU A 62 11.48 17.78 11.82
N GLN A 63 12.45 17.52 10.94
CA GLN A 63 13.69 18.30 10.90
C GLN A 63 13.41 19.79 10.64
N ILE A 64 12.57 20.12 9.67
CA ILE A 64 12.21 21.50 9.35
C ILE A 64 11.52 22.15 10.55
N GLN A 65 10.55 21.46 11.16
CA GLN A 65 9.75 21.95 12.28
C GLN A 65 10.59 22.26 13.53
N TYR A 66 11.59 21.43 13.83
CA TYR A 66 12.34 21.52 15.10
C TYR A 66 13.72 22.15 15.00
N THR A 67 14.31 22.25 13.80
CA THR A 67 15.66 22.79 13.61
C THR A 67 15.66 24.23 13.08
N SER A 68 14.56 24.68 12.48
CA SER A 68 14.49 26.01 11.89
C SER A 68 14.20 27.07 12.96
N ALA A 69 15.01 28.13 13.01
CA ALA A 69 14.72 29.26 13.88
C ALA A 69 13.58 30.10 13.27
N GLU A 70 12.44 30.17 13.96
CA GLU A 70 11.28 30.91 13.47
C GLU A 70 11.44 32.43 13.59
N VAL A 71 12.20 32.90 14.57
CA VAL A 71 12.48 34.32 14.81
C VAL A 71 13.95 34.48 15.15
N VAL A 72 14.67 35.32 14.40
CA VAL A 72 16.08 35.63 14.64
C VAL A 72 16.28 37.14 14.62
N GLN A 73 16.98 37.65 15.62
CA GLN A 73 17.31 39.06 15.75
C GLN A 73 18.73 39.33 15.22
N TYR A 74 18.85 40.32 14.33
CA TYR A 74 20.10 40.77 13.73
C TYR A 74 20.23 42.28 13.91
N GLY A 75 20.84 42.70 15.03
CA GLY A 75 20.97 44.11 15.37
C GLY A 75 19.59 44.77 15.48
N MET A 76 19.36 45.79 14.65
CA MET A 76 18.08 46.51 14.56
C MET A 76 16.99 45.79 13.77
N PHE A 77 17.29 44.64 13.15
CA PHE A 77 16.36 43.86 12.35
C PHE A 77 15.89 42.60 13.08
N GLU A 78 14.66 42.20 12.80
CA GLU A 78 14.10 40.91 13.18
C GLU A 78 13.64 40.20 11.91
N VAL A 79 14.04 38.94 11.75
CA VAL A 79 13.56 38.07 10.68
C VAL A 79 12.60 37.06 11.28
N GLN A 80 11.38 37.01 10.72
CA GLN A 80 10.34 36.07 11.11
C GLN A 80 10.10 35.07 9.97
N SER A 81 10.55 33.83 10.15
CA SER A 81 10.47 32.76 9.15
C SER A 81 9.31 31.79 9.37
N HIS A 82 8.44 32.02 10.36
CA HIS A 82 7.28 31.17 10.68
C HIS A 82 6.47 30.74 9.45
N LYS A 83 6.17 31.67 8.52
CA LYS A 83 5.39 31.34 7.31
C LYS A 83 6.16 30.42 6.36
N LEU A 84 7.47 30.64 6.21
CA LEU A 84 8.32 29.81 5.37
C LEU A 84 8.45 28.41 5.96
N VAL A 85 8.77 28.32 7.26
CA VAL A 85 8.88 27.05 7.99
C VAL A 85 7.59 26.26 7.89
N ASN A 86 6.45 26.88 8.20
CA ASN A 86 5.13 26.23 8.09
C ASN A 86 4.84 25.77 6.66
N ALA A 87 5.12 26.60 5.65
CA ALA A 87 4.89 26.21 4.25
C ALA A 87 5.77 25.01 3.83
N LEU A 88 7.03 24.97 4.27
CA LEU A 88 7.93 23.85 4.00
C LEU A 88 7.47 22.56 4.70
N VAL A 89 7.05 22.67 5.97
CA VAL A 89 6.51 21.53 6.72
C VAL A 89 5.26 20.98 6.04
N GLU A 90 4.30 21.84 5.68
CA GLU A 90 3.05 21.41 5.04
C GLU A 90 3.31 20.79 3.66
N ARG A 91 4.18 21.38 2.83
CA ARG A 91 4.59 20.76 1.56
C ARG A 91 5.19 19.36 1.76
N THR A 92 6.04 19.21 2.77
CA THR A 92 6.68 17.93 3.07
C THR A 92 5.66 16.90 3.53
N LYS A 93 4.70 17.28 4.39
CA LYS A 93 3.59 16.42 4.80
C LYS A 93 2.69 16.04 3.63
N ASP A 94 2.43 16.95 2.69
CA ASP A 94 1.64 16.65 1.49
C ASP A 94 2.31 15.57 0.63
N LEU A 95 3.65 15.61 0.48
CA LEU A 95 4.41 14.57 -0.22
C LEU A 95 4.30 13.22 0.51
N GLN A 96 4.48 13.21 1.83
CA GLN A 96 4.29 12.02 2.65
C GLN A 96 2.87 11.45 2.50
N GLN A 97 1.84 12.30 2.57
CA GLN A 97 0.44 11.89 2.44
C GLN A 97 0.13 11.30 1.06
N LYS A 98 0.67 11.86 -0.03
CA LYS A 98 0.51 11.29 -1.38
C LYS A 98 1.06 9.87 -1.47
N LEU A 99 2.23 9.62 -0.90
CA LEU A 99 2.84 8.28 -0.89
C LEU A 99 2.02 7.31 -0.04
N THR A 100 1.59 7.72 1.15
CA THR A 100 0.77 6.89 2.04
C THR A 100 -0.60 6.58 1.43
N ALA A 101 -1.25 7.57 0.80
CA ALA A 101 -2.50 7.37 0.08
C ALA A 101 -2.35 6.36 -1.06
N ARG A 102 -1.19 6.35 -1.73
CA ARG A 102 -0.91 5.35 -2.76
C ARG A 102 -0.79 3.94 -2.18
N ILE A 103 -0.07 3.73 -1.07
CA ILE A 103 -0.01 2.41 -0.40
C ILE A 103 -1.42 1.95 0.00
N LEU A 104 -2.24 2.86 0.52
CA LEU A 104 -3.62 2.55 0.90
C LEU A 104 -4.43 2.06 -0.31
N GLN A 105 -4.31 2.75 -1.45
CA GLN A 105 -4.97 2.38 -2.70
C GLN A 105 -4.48 1.03 -3.22
N ASP A 106 -3.16 0.84 -3.29
CA ASP A 106 -2.56 -0.43 -3.75
C ASP A 106 -3.04 -1.60 -2.89
N HIS A 107 -3.08 -1.43 -1.57
CA HIS A 107 -3.60 -2.45 -0.66
C HIS A 107 -5.08 -2.79 -0.96
N GLN A 108 -5.93 -1.79 -1.19
CA GLN A 108 -7.33 -2.04 -1.57
C GLN A 108 -7.43 -2.82 -2.88
N ASP A 109 -6.63 -2.45 -3.88
CA ASP A 109 -6.69 -3.08 -5.20
C ASP A 109 -6.16 -4.51 -5.17
N ILE A 110 -5.13 -4.79 -4.36
CA ILE A 110 -4.66 -6.16 -4.08
C ILE A 110 -5.77 -7.00 -3.46
N ASN A 111 -6.46 -6.49 -2.43
CA ASN A 111 -7.53 -7.23 -1.76
C ASN A 111 -8.74 -7.47 -2.67
N LYS A 112 -9.19 -6.47 -3.44
CA LYS A 112 -10.26 -6.65 -4.44
C LYS A 112 -9.90 -7.74 -5.44
N LYS A 113 -8.69 -7.68 -5.99
CA LYS A 113 -8.22 -8.67 -6.96
C LYS A 113 -8.17 -10.08 -6.37
N LEU A 114 -7.72 -10.23 -5.12
CA LEU A 114 -7.72 -11.52 -4.42
C LEU A 114 -9.15 -12.03 -4.21
N CYS A 115 -10.08 -11.18 -3.75
CA CYS A 115 -11.50 -11.55 -3.65
C CYS A 115 -12.04 -12.06 -4.99
N ASP A 116 -11.82 -11.31 -6.07
CA ASP A 116 -12.31 -11.66 -7.41
C ASP A 116 -11.75 -13.03 -7.87
N GLU A 117 -10.46 -13.29 -7.61
CA GLU A 117 -9.79 -14.55 -7.94
C GLU A 117 -10.36 -15.73 -7.11
N PHE A 118 -10.57 -15.55 -5.81
CA PHE A 118 -11.15 -16.58 -4.93
C PHE A 118 -12.61 -16.90 -5.29
N GLU A 119 -13.40 -15.87 -5.58
CA GLU A 119 -14.77 -16.03 -6.05
C GLU A 119 -14.83 -16.71 -7.42
N ASN A 120 -13.88 -16.43 -8.31
CA ASN A 120 -13.79 -17.09 -9.61
C ASN A 120 -13.49 -18.58 -9.49
N ILE A 121 -12.61 -18.97 -8.56
CA ILE A 121 -12.34 -20.37 -8.25
C ILE A 121 -13.61 -21.02 -7.71
N SER A 122 -14.26 -20.38 -6.73
CA SER A 122 -15.50 -20.88 -6.13
C SER A 122 -16.62 -21.06 -7.16
N ARG A 123 -16.75 -20.14 -8.13
CA ARG A 123 -17.73 -20.22 -9.23
C ARG A 123 -17.50 -21.38 -10.18
N LYS A 124 -16.26 -21.83 -10.36
CA LYS A 124 -15.93 -23.00 -11.20
C LYS A 124 -16.21 -24.33 -10.48
N MET A 125 -16.41 -24.29 -9.17
CA MET A 125 -16.72 -25.45 -8.34
C MET A 125 -18.23 -25.69 -8.29
N ILE A 126 -18.80 -25.98 -9.45
CA ILE A 126 -20.21 -26.37 -9.60
C ILE A 126 -20.29 -27.89 -9.46
N ILE A 127 -21.42 -28.39 -8.93
CA ILE A 127 -21.68 -29.83 -8.86
C ILE A 127 -21.73 -30.39 -10.29
N PRO A 128 -20.87 -31.35 -10.64
CA PRO A 128 -20.80 -31.89 -11.99
C PRO A 128 -22.03 -32.75 -12.32
N SER A 129 -22.44 -32.71 -13.58
CA SER A 129 -23.67 -33.34 -14.09
C SER A 129 -23.42 -34.75 -14.64
N ASP A 130 -22.19 -35.01 -15.10
CA ASP A 130 -21.75 -36.29 -15.64
C ASP A 130 -20.32 -36.66 -15.20
N MET A 131 -19.87 -37.85 -15.60
CA MET A 131 -18.56 -38.38 -15.21
C MET A 131 -17.38 -37.63 -15.86
N GLN A 132 -17.57 -37.02 -17.03
CA GLN A 132 -16.53 -36.25 -17.71
C GLN A 132 -16.30 -34.93 -16.95
N GLU A 133 -17.39 -34.20 -16.65
CA GLU A 133 -17.34 -32.97 -15.84
C GLU A 133 -16.78 -33.24 -14.44
N LEU A 134 -17.07 -34.41 -13.85
CA LEU A 134 -16.53 -34.84 -12.55
C LEU A 134 -15.00 -34.97 -12.58
N MET A 135 -14.45 -35.55 -13.65
CA MET A 135 -13.00 -35.74 -13.80
C MET A 135 -12.28 -34.41 -14.07
N GLU A 136 -12.87 -33.56 -14.91
CA GLU A 136 -12.35 -32.22 -15.19
C GLU A 136 -12.32 -31.35 -13.92
N LEU A 137 -13.39 -31.40 -13.11
CA LEU A 137 -13.44 -30.70 -11.83
C LEU A 137 -12.36 -31.22 -10.86
N LYS A 138 -12.09 -32.52 -10.84
CA LYS A 138 -11.05 -33.12 -10.00
C LYS A 138 -9.66 -32.63 -10.39
N GLU A 139 -9.36 -32.58 -11.68
CA GLU A 139 -8.08 -32.07 -12.19
C GLU A 139 -7.93 -30.58 -11.86
N PHE A 140 -8.98 -29.79 -12.09
CA PHE A 140 -9.00 -28.36 -11.75
C PHE A 140 -8.73 -28.10 -10.26
N ILE A 141 -9.42 -28.80 -9.34
CA ILE A 141 -9.20 -28.62 -7.90
C ILE A 141 -7.74 -28.93 -7.52
N ASN A 142 -7.19 -30.03 -8.03
CA ASN A 142 -5.80 -30.41 -7.76
C ASN A 142 -4.81 -29.38 -8.31
N GLU A 143 -5.06 -28.85 -9.51
CA GLU A 143 -4.23 -27.80 -10.12
C GLU A 143 -4.23 -26.52 -9.28
N VAL A 144 -5.42 -26.03 -8.90
CA VAL A 144 -5.57 -24.83 -8.06
C VAL A 144 -4.86 -25.01 -6.71
N GLU A 145 -5.04 -26.15 -6.04
CA GLU A 145 -4.41 -26.42 -4.74
C GLU A 145 -2.89 -26.49 -4.82
N THR A 146 -2.34 -27.08 -5.88
CA THR A 146 -0.89 -27.29 -6.01
C THR A 146 -0.16 -26.08 -6.58
N THR A 147 -0.82 -25.25 -7.38
CA THR A 147 -0.17 -24.15 -8.12
C THR A 147 -0.61 -22.78 -7.63
N GLU A 148 -1.92 -22.54 -7.48
CA GLU A 148 -2.46 -21.20 -7.19
C GLU A 148 -2.52 -20.91 -5.69
N MET A 149 -2.94 -21.86 -4.86
CA MET A 149 -3.07 -21.67 -3.41
C MET A 149 -1.78 -21.21 -2.71
N PRO A 150 -0.59 -21.75 -3.03
CA PRO A 150 0.66 -21.24 -2.46
C PRO A 150 0.93 -19.77 -2.85
N VAL A 151 0.63 -19.40 -4.08
CA VAL A 151 0.80 -18.03 -4.59
C VAL A 151 -0.18 -17.08 -3.90
N PHE A 152 -1.44 -17.48 -3.73
CA PHE A 152 -2.43 -16.72 -2.99
C PHE A 152 -2.04 -16.52 -1.53
N HIS A 153 -1.55 -17.57 -0.87
CA HIS A 153 -1.08 -17.46 0.50
C HIS A 153 0.04 -16.43 0.63
N GLN A 154 1.02 -16.46 -0.28
CA GLN A 154 2.11 -15.49 -0.29
C GLN A 154 1.61 -14.06 -0.52
N ARG A 155 0.70 -13.85 -1.48
CA ARG A 155 0.08 -12.54 -1.74
C ARG A 155 -0.72 -12.02 -0.55
N LEU A 156 -1.43 -12.90 0.16
CA LEU A 156 -2.17 -12.57 1.38
C LEU A 156 -1.21 -12.15 2.51
N LEU A 157 -0.09 -12.86 2.68
CA LEU A 157 0.96 -12.50 3.63
C LEU A 157 1.55 -11.12 3.32
N ASP A 158 1.82 -10.83 2.05
CA ASP A 158 2.35 -9.54 1.64
C ASP A 158 1.33 -8.40 1.81
N SER A 159 0.04 -8.65 1.52
CA SER A 159 -1.05 -7.72 1.84
C SER A 159 -1.13 -7.45 3.35
N ASN A 160 -1.02 -8.49 4.19
CA ASN A 160 -1.04 -8.35 5.64
C ASN A 160 0.16 -7.55 6.18
N LYS A 161 1.34 -7.65 5.55
CA LYS A 161 2.49 -6.80 5.90
C LYS A 161 2.20 -5.33 5.60
N GLN A 162 1.58 -5.03 4.45
CA GLN A 162 1.17 -3.66 4.11
C GLN A 162 0.12 -3.13 5.09
N LEU A 163 -0.86 -3.95 5.47
CA LEU A 163 -1.89 -3.58 6.45
C LEU A 163 -1.29 -3.15 7.79
N ARG A 164 -0.30 -3.89 8.31
CA ARG A 164 0.37 -3.55 9.59
C ARG A 164 0.95 -2.15 9.55
N PHE A 165 1.68 -1.81 8.49
CA PHE A 165 2.21 -0.46 8.31
C PHE A 165 1.10 0.59 8.25
N LEU A 166 0.03 0.31 7.48
CA LEU A 166 -1.09 1.24 7.34
C LEU A 166 -1.83 1.47 8.67
N MET A 167 -1.97 0.45 9.51
CA MET A 167 -2.60 0.58 10.84
C MET A 167 -1.83 1.54 11.76
N ASP A 168 -0.50 1.59 11.64
CA ASP A 168 0.35 2.47 12.44
C ASP A 168 0.39 3.90 11.86
N SER A 169 0.09 4.05 10.57
CA SER A 169 0.37 5.29 9.82
C SER A 169 -0.89 6.11 9.47
N VAL A 170 -2.06 5.47 9.36
CA VAL A 170 -3.30 6.14 8.94
C VAL A 170 -4.54 5.60 9.65
N SER A 171 -5.57 6.45 9.69
CA SER A 171 -6.91 6.01 10.07
C SER A 171 -7.56 5.24 8.92
N LEU A 172 -7.73 3.94 9.10
CA LEU A 172 -8.39 3.08 8.11
C LEU A 172 -9.91 3.24 8.17
N SER A 173 -10.53 3.37 6.99
CA SER A 173 -11.98 3.44 6.90
C SER A 173 -12.63 2.08 7.19
N PRO A 174 -13.89 2.05 7.68
CA PRO A 174 -14.61 0.80 7.89
C PRO A 174 -14.69 -0.07 6.64
N SER A 175 -14.88 0.53 5.46
CA SER A 175 -14.92 -0.19 4.19
C SER A 175 -13.58 -0.85 3.85
N HIS A 176 -12.46 -0.20 4.20
CA HIS A 176 -11.13 -0.77 3.98
C HIS A 176 -10.91 -2.01 4.86
N LEU A 177 -11.27 -1.91 6.14
CA LEU A 177 -11.17 -3.03 7.08
C LEU A 177 -12.09 -4.18 6.69
N GLN A 178 -13.31 -3.87 6.25
CA GLN A 178 -14.28 -4.86 5.77
C GLN A 178 -13.77 -5.61 4.55
N LEU A 179 -13.20 -4.90 3.56
CA LEU A 179 -12.61 -5.53 2.37
C LEU A 179 -11.47 -6.50 2.75
N ASN A 180 -10.57 -6.09 3.64
CA ASN A 180 -9.51 -6.96 4.13
C ASN A 180 -10.06 -8.20 4.85
N ALA A 181 -11.05 -8.02 5.73
CA ALA A 181 -11.69 -9.12 6.44
C ALA A 181 -12.37 -10.10 5.47
N GLN A 182 -13.11 -9.60 4.48
CA GLN A 182 -13.72 -10.42 3.43
C GLN A 182 -12.66 -11.21 2.66
N THR A 183 -11.54 -10.58 2.30
CA THR A 183 -10.45 -11.24 1.56
C THR A 183 -9.88 -12.44 2.34
N ASN A 184 -9.62 -12.25 3.65
CA ASN A 184 -9.13 -13.32 4.51
C ASN A 184 -10.19 -14.43 4.68
N GLN A 185 -11.46 -14.06 4.90
CA GLN A 185 -12.56 -15.01 5.04
C GLN A 185 -12.76 -15.86 3.77
N LEU A 186 -12.70 -15.26 2.59
CA LEU A 186 -12.82 -15.98 1.32
C LEU A 186 -11.68 -16.97 1.16
N PHE A 187 -10.43 -16.55 1.43
CA PHE A 187 -9.28 -17.44 1.38
C PHE A 187 -9.42 -18.63 2.33
N GLU A 188 -9.83 -18.39 3.58
CA GLU A 188 -10.06 -19.44 4.59
C GLU A 188 -11.20 -20.40 4.22
N SER A 189 -12.17 -19.94 3.42
CA SER A 189 -13.30 -20.76 2.99
C SER A 189 -12.96 -21.74 1.86
N LEU A 190 -11.88 -21.50 1.10
CA LEU A 190 -11.53 -22.31 -0.07
C LEU A 190 -11.16 -23.76 0.28
N PRO A 191 -10.26 -24.07 1.25
CA PRO A 191 -9.90 -25.46 1.54
C PRO A 191 -11.09 -26.33 1.98
N PRO A 192 -11.99 -25.89 2.87
CA PRO A 192 -13.21 -26.66 3.18
C PRO A 192 -14.10 -26.92 1.96
N ILE A 193 -14.20 -25.97 1.02
CA ILE A 193 -14.95 -26.15 -0.23
C ILE A 193 -14.29 -27.24 -1.09
N PHE A 194 -12.96 -27.24 -1.18
CA PHE A 194 -12.21 -28.24 -1.96
C PHE A 194 -12.43 -29.64 -1.39
N GLU A 195 -12.31 -29.81 -0.08
CA GLU A 195 -12.52 -31.09 0.60
C GLU A 195 -13.94 -31.61 0.42
N LYS A 196 -14.95 -30.73 0.50
CA LYS A 196 -16.33 -31.11 0.23
C LYS A 196 -16.51 -31.64 -1.19
N HIS A 197 -15.95 -30.96 -2.20
CA HIS A 197 -16.03 -31.40 -3.58
C HIS A 197 -15.30 -32.72 -3.80
N LYS A 198 -14.09 -32.89 -3.25
CA LYS A 198 -13.36 -34.18 -3.30
C LYS A 198 -14.15 -35.32 -2.69
N HIS A 199 -14.82 -35.10 -1.56
CA HIS A 199 -15.64 -36.12 -0.93
C HIS A 199 -16.83 -36.53 -1.82
N ILE A 200 -17.55 -35.56 -2.39
CA ILE A 200 -18.64 -35.83 -3.34
C ILE A 200 -18.09 -36.61 -4.54
N MET A 201 -16.98 -36.17 -5.13
CA MET A 201 -16.37 -36.83 -6.30
C MET A 201 -15.99 -38.28 -6.02
N ASN A 202 -15.30 -38.54 -4.92
CA ASN A 202 -14.89 -39.89 -4.56
C ASN A 202 -16.10 -40.81 -4.34
N THR A 203 -17.14 -40.31 -3.65
CA THR A 203 -18.37 -41.07 -3.43
C THR A 203 -19.10 -41.38 -4.74
N THR A 204 -19.21 -40.41 -5.65
CA THR A 204 -19.83 -40.61 -6.97
C THR A 204 -19.05 -41.62 -7.80
N ILE A 205 -17.72 -41.56 -7.81
CA ILE A 205 -16.86 -42.53 -8.53
C ILE A 205 -17.06 -43.94 -7.99
N GLU A 206 -17.08 -44.13 -6.67
CA GLU A 206 -17.29 -45.43 -6.03
C GLU A 206 -18.66 -46.02 -6.39
N GLN A 207 -19.71 -45.20 -6.43
CA GLN A 207 -21.06 -45.61 -6.83
C GLN A 207 -21.12 -46.06 -8.30
N TYR A 208 -20.49 -45.32 -9.21
CA TYR A 208 -20.41 -45.71 -10.63
C TYR A 208 -19.65 -47.04 -10.81
N GLN A 209 -18.50 -47.19 -10.15
CA GLN A 209 -17.68 -48.40 -10.27
C GLN A 209 -18.34 -49.66 -9.69
N SER A 210 -19.06 -49.52 -8.57
CA SER A 210 -19.82 -50.62 -7.95
C SER A 210 -21.03 -51.04 -8.81
N GLY A 211 -21.73 -50.08 -9.42
CA GLY A 211 -22.83 -50.35 -10.36
C GLY A 211 -22.39 -51.12 -11.61
N MET A 212 -21.21 -50.80 -12.16
CA MET A 212 -20.65 -51.54 -13.30
C MET A 212 -20.25 -52.99 -12.96
N LYS A 213 -19.74 -53.24 -11.76
CA LYS A 213 -19.37 -54.60 -11.31
C LYS A 213 -20.58 -55.49 -11.05
N GLY A 214 -21.73 -54.91 -10.69
CA GLY A 214 -22.99 -55.63 -10.50
C GLY A 214 -23.75 -55.95 -11.80
N ALA A 215 -23.35 -55.38 -12.94
CA ALA A 215 -24.02 -55.54 -14.24
C ALA A 215 -23.33 -56.54 -15.19
N SER A 216 -22.33 -57.30 -14.73
CA SER A 216 -21.76 -58.40 -15.53
C SER A 216 -22.77 -59.54 -15.63
N PRO A 217 -23.17 -59.99 -16.85
CA PRO A 217 -24.12 -61.09 -17.00
C PRO A 217 -23.50 -62.43 -16.56
N PRO A 218 -24.33 -63.40 -16.10
CA PRO A 218 -23.88 -64.75 -15.79
C PRO A 218 -23.40 -65.52 -17.03
#